data_AF-A0A0N0A0F4-F1
#
_entry.id   AF-A0A0N0A0F4-F1
#
_cell.length_a   1.000
_cell.length_b   1.000
_cell.length_c   1.000
_cell.angle_alpha   90.00
_cell.angle_beta   90.00
_cell.angle_gamma   90.00
#
_symmetry.space_group_name_H-M   'P 1'
#
loop_
_entity.id
_entity.type
_entity.pdbx_description
1 polymer ?
#
loop_
_entity_poly.entity_id
_entity_poly.type
_entity_poly.pdbx_seq_one_letter_code
_entity_poly.pdbx_strand_id
1 'polypeptide(L)'
;MGLGLDLDLGLGLGGQHRYAQLTGQAEVPGPGDPDGRGHAVVWVTSGKVCVSLTVRKIQTASAAHIHRGTAGTAGPVVVDLAAPSDGTSYSCTRVDRGLAREVARTPAQFYVNVHNAEHPAGAVRGQLHR
;
A
#
# COMPACT_ATOMS: atom_id res chain seq x y z
N MET A 1 -9.22 -30.16 12.69
CA MET A 1 -9.21 -29.25 13.86
C MET A 1 -7.77 -29.15 14.33
N GLY A 2 -7.05 -28.14 13.84
CA GLY A 2 -5.66 -27.88 14.18
C GLY A 2 -5.59 -26.50 14.82
N LEU A 3 -5.30 -26.48 16.11
CA LEU A 3 -5.23 -25.30 16.95
C LEU A 3 -3.95 -24.52 16.62
N GLY A 4 -4.11 -23.33 16.04
CA GLY A 4 -3.09 -22.28 16.04
C GLY A 4 -3.58 -21.16 16.96
N LEU A 5 -3.24 -21.25 18.24
CA LEU A 5 -3.47 -20.17 19.20
C LEU A 5 -2.46 -19.06 18.89
N ASP A 6 -2.87 -18.08 18.08
CA ASP A 6 -2.17 -16.79 18.02
C ASP A 6 -2.47 -16.03 19.32
N LEU A 7 -1.69 -16.36 20.34
CA LEU A 7 -1.63 -15.65 21.60
C LEU A 7 -0.88 -14.33 21.36
N ASP A 8 -1.54 -13.36 20.72
CA ASP A 8 -1.03 -12.00 20.58
C ASP A 8 -1.17 -11.27 21.93
N LEU A 9 -0.33 -11.70 22.88
CA LEU A 9 -0.08 -11.05 24.16
C LEU A 9 0.60 -9.70 23.88
N GLY A 10 -0.16 -8.69 23.45
CA GLY A 10 -0.02 -7.25 23.73
C GLY A 10 1.36 -6.56 23.74
N LEU A 11 2.44 -7.20 23.25
CA LEU A 11 3.82 -6.75 23.39
C LEU A 11 4.41 -6.22 22.07
N GLY A 12 3.66 -6.28 20.96
CA GLY A 12 4.07 -5.65 19.70
C GLY A 12 5.32 -6.26 19.06
N LEU A 13 5.59 -7.55 19.32
CA LEU A 13 6.76 -8.28 18.81
C LEU A 13 6.50 -8.99 17.47
N GLY A 14 5.23 -9.05 17.01
CA GLY A 14 4.84 -9.60 15.71
C GLY A 14 4.56 -8.52 14.65
N GLY A 15 4.83 -8.85 13.38
CA GLY A 15 4.47 -7.98 12.26
C GLY A 15 2.97 -8.00 11.96
N GLN A 16 2.45 -6.92 11.38
CA GLN A 16 1.03 -6.69 11.12
C GLN A 16 0.78 -6.60 9.62
N HIS A 17 -0.19 -7.35 9.10
CA HIS A 17 -0.59 -7.28 7.69
C HIS A 17 -1.69 -6.24 7.47
N ARG A 18 -1.52 -5.39 6.47
CA ARG A 18 -2.54 -4.47 5.96
C ARG A 18 -2.73 -4.71 4.46
N TYR A 19 -3.92 -4.43 3.97
CA TYR A 19 -4.29 -4.74 2.59
C TYR A 19 -4.79 -3.49 1.89
N ALA A 20 -4.67 -3.45 0.56
CA ALA A 20 -5.39 -2.49 -0.28
C ALA A 20 -5.84 -3.19 -1.56
N GLN A 21 -7.09 -2.93 -1.96
CA GLN A 21 -7.56 -3.18 -3.32
C GLN A 21 -7.40 -1.86 -4.07
N LEU A 22 -6.68 -1.89 -5.19
CA LEU A 22 -6.38 -0.71 -5.98
C LEU A 22 -7.26 -0.69 -7.24
N THR A 23 -7.82 0.48 -7.56
CA THR A 23 -8.57 0.75 -8.80
C THR A 23 -8.25 2.16 -9.31
N GLY A 24 -8.44 2.43 -10.60
CA GLY A 24 -8.29 3.79 -11.11
C GLY A 24 -9.42 4.72 -10.68
N GLN A 25 -10.61 4.20 -10.40
CA GLN A 25 -11.74 4.99 -9.88
C GLN A 25 -11.47 5.55 -8.47
N ALA A 26 -10.60 4.91 -7.70
CA ALA A 26 -10.23 5.35 -6.38
C ALA A 26 -9.17 6.46 -6.38
N GLU A 27 -8.59 6.81 -7.54
CA GLU A 27 -7.57 7.85 -7.66
C GLU A 27 -8.10 9.24 -7.30
N VAL A 28 -7.30 10.04 -6.60
CA VAL A 28 -7.63 11.43 -6.27
C VAL A 28 -6.37 12.31 -6.29
N PRO A 29 -6.33 13.41 -7.07
CA PRO A 29 -7.32 13.78 -8.09
C PRO A 29 -7.33 12.76 -9.23
N GLY A 30 -8.53 12.34 -9.65
CA GLY A 30 -8.71 11.42 -10.77
C GLY A 30 -8.78 12.13 -12.13
N PRO A 31 -9.00 11.37 -13.22
CA PRO A 31 -9.20 9.92 -13.23
C PRO A 31 -7.87 9.15 -13.20
N GLY A 32 -7.87 8.02 -12.51
CA GLY A 32 -6.88 6.97 -12.74
C GLY A 32 -7.21 6.17 -14.00
N ASP A 33 -6.53 5.04 -14.17
CA ASP A 33 -6.73 4.13 -15.30
C ASP A 33 -8.13 3.49 -15.24
N PRO A 34 -9.00 3.68 -16.26
CA PRO A 34 -10.40 3.26 -16.21
C PRO A 34 -10.61 1.75 -15.96
N ASP A 35 -9.71 0.88 -16.41
CA ASP A 35 -9.81 -0.57 -16.18
C ASP A 35 -8.63 -1.17 -15.39
N GLY A 36 -7.71 -0.30 -14.97
CA GLY A 36 -6.62 -0.59 -14.05
C GLY A 36 -7.08 -1.11 -12.71
N ARG A 37 -6.41 -2.17 -12.24
CA ARG A 37 -6.69 -2.81 -10.97
C ARG A 37 -5.45 -3.43 -10.35
N GLY A 38 -5.44 -3.51 -9.03
CA GLY A 38 -4.33 -4.14 -8.31
C GLY A 38 -4.69 -4.53 -6.89
N HIS A 39 -3.76 -5.17 -6.20
CA HIS A 39 -3.83 -5.42 -4.77
C HIS A 39 -2.45 -5.26 -4.13
N ALA A 40 -2.42 -4.82 -2.88
CA ALA A 40 -1.21 -4.72 -2.08
C ALA A 40 -1.38 -5.48 -0.76
N VAL A 41 -0.33 -6.21 -0.37
CA VAL A 41 -0.17 -6.78 0.98
C VAL A 41 1.01 -6.08 1.63
N VAL A 42 0.74 -5.36 2.71
CA VAL A 42 1.71 -4.55 3.46
C VAL A 42 1.99 -5.25 4.79
N TRP A 43 3.21 -5.73 4.98
CA TRP A 43 3.68 -6.29 6.24
C TRP A 43 4.49 -5.25 7.01
N VAL A 44 4.01 -4.89 8.21
CA VAL A 44 4.57 -3.81 9.02
C VAL A 44 5.20 -4.39 10.28
N THR A 45 6.47 -4.09 10.51
CA THR A 45 7.20 -4.42 11.75
C THR A 45 7.73 -3.14 12.41
N SER A 46 8.41 -3.26 13.55
CA SER A 46 9.02 -2.11 14.23
C SER A 46 10.10 -1.45 13.37
N GLY A 47 9.73 -0.39 12.65
CA GLY A 47 10.63 0.41 11.80
C GLY A 47 10.89 -0.15 10.40
N LYS A 48 10.02 -1.01 9.89
CA LYS A 48 10.10 -1.52 8.51
C LYS A 48 8.71 -1.81 7.94
N VAL A 49 8.53 -1.48 6.67
CA VAL A 49 7.34 -1.79 5.89
C VAL A 49 7.78 -2.59 4.67
N CYS A 50 7.26 -3.80 4.50
CA CYS A 50 7.44 -4.60 3.31
C CYS A 50 6.12 -4.68 2.54
N VAL A 51 6.17 -4.55 1.21
CA VAL A 51 4.97 -4.54 0.37
C VAL A 51 5.15 -5.51 -0.79
N SER A 52 4.19 -6.43 -0.93
CA SER A 52 3.94 -7.16 -2.18
C SER A 52 2.82 -6.46 -2.92
N LEU A 53 3.06 -6.11 -4.18
CA LEU A 53 2.14 -5.34 -5.01
C LEU A 53 1.91 -6.08 -6.32
N THR A 54 0.66 -6.18 -6.74
CA THR A 54 0.28 -6.70 -8.05
C THR A 54 -0.66 -5.71 -8.73
N VAL A 55 -0.43 -5.46 -10.01
CA VAL A 55 -1.26 -4.60 -10.86
C VAL A 55 -1.55 -5.30 -12.19
N ARG A 56 -2.67 -4.97 -12.80
CA ARG A 56 -3.11 -5.49 -14.10
C ARG A 56 -3.81 -4.36 -14.84
N LYS A 57 -3.74 -4.42 -16.18
CA LYS A 57 -4.42 -3.47 -17.07
C LYS A 57 -4.05 -2.01 -16.77
N ILE A 58 -2.76 -1.78 -16.57
CA ILE A 58 -2.20 -0.44 -16.58
C ILE A 58 -1.03 -0.43 -17.55
N GLN A 59 -0.68 0.72 -18.09
CA GLN A 59 0.62 0.89 -18.77
C GLN A 59 1.78 0.64 -17.79
N THR A 60 2.98 0.49 -18.34
CA THR A 60 4.23 0.29 -17.59
C THR A 60 4.31 1.23 -16.39
N ALA A 61 4.37 0.65 -15.19
CA ALA A 61 4.46 1.42 -13.96
C ALA A 61 5.78 2.18 -13.89
N SER A 62 5.74 3.45 -13.49
CA SER A 62 6.90 4.32 -13.33
C SER A 62 7.29 4.53 -11.86
N ALA A 63 6.32 4.45 -10.94
CA ALA A 63 6.53 4.62 -9.51
C ALA A 63 5.41 3.94 -8.69
N ALA A 64 5.70 3.63 -7.42
CA ALA A 64 4.69 3.17 -6.47
C ALA A 64 5.02 3.67 -5.07
N HIS A 65 4.00 4.03 -4.30
CA HIS A 65 4.17 4.70 -3.01
C HIS A 65 3.11 4.27 -1.99
N ILE A 66 3.44 4.40 -0.70
CA ILE A 66 2.45 4.60 0.35
C ILE A 66 2.36 6.10 0.63
N HIS A 67 1.15 6.64 0.65
CA HIS A 67 0.86 8.02 1.02
C HIS A 67 0.12 8.08 2.35
N ARG A 68 0.26 9.20 3.08
CA ARG A 68 -0.60 9.53 4.23
C ARG A 68 -1.77 10.39 3.76
N GLY A 69 -2.97 9.83 3.75
CA GLY A 69 -4.22 10.50 3.42
C GLY A 69 -5.42 9.57 3.63
N THR A 70 -6.54 10.12 4.10
CA THR A 70 -7.80 9.39 4.21
C THR A 70 -8.45 9.18 2.84
N ALA A 71 -9.47 8.33 2.78
CA ALA A 71 -10.24 8.12 1.56
C ALA A 71 -10.76 9.46 1.01
N GLY A 72 -10.66 9.65 -0.30
CA GLY A 72 -11.08 10.89 -0.97
C GLY A 72 -10.09 12.06 -0.86
N THR A 73 -8.98 11.91 -0.14
CA THR A 73 -7.98 12.99 0.06
C THR A 73 -6.61 12.54 -0.45
N ALA A 74 -5.96 13.38 -1.27
CA ALA A 74 -4.56 13.20 -1.65
C ALA A 74 -3.64 13.67 -0.51
N GLY A 75 -2.51 13.01 -0.32
CA GLY A 75 -1.55 13.42 0.71
C GLY A 75 -0.11 13.07 0.37
N PRO A 76 0.86 13.42 1.23
CA PRO A 76 2.27 13.25 0.94
C PRO A 76 2.68 11.77 0.89
N VAL A 77 3.68 11.47 0.06
CA VAL A 77 4.40 10.19 0.09
C VAL A 77 5.08 10.02 1.45
N VAL A 78 4.98 8.81 2.00
CA VAL A 78 5.63 8.44 3.26
C VAL A 78 6.51 7.20 3.15
N VAL A 79 6.31 6.39 2.10
CA VAL A 79 7.17 5.23 1.80
C VAL A 79 7.30 5.10 0.27
N ASP A 80 8.54 5.11 -0.22
CA ASP A 80 8.85 4.72 -1.59
C ASP A 80 8.86 3.19 -1.71
N LEU A 81 8.22 2.68 -2.76
CA LEU A 81 8.12 1.25 -3.06
C LEU A 81 8.76 0.95 -4.41
N ALA A 82 9.11 -0.31 -4.63
CA ALA A 82 9.47 -0.76 -5.98
C ALA A 82 8.23 -0.69 -6.89
N ALA A 83 8.35 0.02 -8.02
CA ALA A 83 7.34 0.00 -9.07
C ALA A 83 7.18 -1.45 -9.61
N PRO A 84 5.94 -1.93 -9.83
CA PRO A 84 5.72 -3.24 -10.44
C PRO A 84 6.39 -3.38 -11.80
N SER A 85 7.21 -4.44 -11.95
CA SER A 85 7.72 -4.91 -13.25
C SER A 85 6.94 -6.15 -13.63
N ASP A 86 6.50 -6.24 -14.88
CA ASP A 86 5.66 -7.34 -15.37
C ASP A 86 4.41 -7.59 -14.50
N GLY A 87 3.86 -6.51 -13.94
CA GLY A 87 2.65 -6.51 -13.13
C GLY A 87 2.86 -6.85 -11.64
N THR A 88 4.08 -7.10 -11.17
CA THR A 88 4.34 -7.39 -9.73
C THR A 88 5.59 -6.69 -9.19
N SER A 89 5.61 -6.42 -7.88
CA SER A 89 6.84 -6.05 -7.18
C SER A 89 6.82 -6.48 -5.71
N TYR A 90 8.02 -6.55 -5.14
CA TYR A 90 8.24 -6.68 -3.71
C TYR A 90 9.33 -5.71 -3.27
N SER A 91 9.11 -5.00 -2.16
CA SER A 91 10.12 -4.13 -1.56
C SER A 91 9.97 -4.06 -0.06
N CYS A 92 11.08 -3.81 0.64
CA CYS A 92 11.10 -3.55 2.08
C CYS A 92 11.82 -2.23 2.34
N THR A 93 11.14 -1.29 2.97
CA THR A 93 11.65 0.04 3.25
C THR A 93 11.78 0.22 4.76
N ARG A 94 12.96 0.67 5.22
CA ARG A 94 13.16 1.08 6.62
C ARG A 94 12.45 2.41 6.84
N VAL A 95 11.69 2.51 7.91
CA VAL A 95 10.90 3.70 8.27
C VAL A 95 11.07 4.03 9.75
N ASP A 96 10.68 5.23 10.15
CA ASP A 96 10.59 5.57 11.56
C ASP A 96 9.59 4.67 12.29
N ARG A 97 9.91 4.32 13.54
CA ARG A 97 9.03 3.50 14.39
C ARG A 97 7.66 4.16 14.62
N GLY A 98 7.61 5.51 14.60
CA GLY A 98 6.35 6.26 14.65
C GLY A 98 5.47 5.97 13.45
N LEU A 99 6.01 6.16 12.23
CA LEU A 99 5.32 5.87 10.97
C LEU A 99 4.89 4.40 10.89
N ALA A 100 5.76 3.46 11.21
CA ALA A 100 5.40 2.04 11.23
C ALA A 100 4.19 1.76 12.16
N ARG A 101 4.18 2.37 13.35
CA ARG A 101 3.03 2.24 14.27
C ARG A 101 1.77 2.88 13.70
N GLU A 102 1.85 4.02 13.03
CA GLU A 102 0.68 4.65 12.40
C GLU A 102 0.11 3.77 11.28
N VAL A 103 0.94 3.30 10.34
CA VAL A 103 0.48 2.41 9.25
C VAL A 103 -0.15 1.14 9.83
N ALA A 104 0.43 0.57 10.89
CA ALA A 104 -0.15 -0.58 11.57
C ALA A 104 -1.46 -0.23 12.28
N ARG A 105 -1.55 0.85 13.06
CA ARG A 105 -2.69 1.08 13.97
C ARG A 105 -3.85 1.81 13.30
N THR A 106 -3.58 2.70 12.35
CA THR A 106 -4.55 3.55 11.66
C THR A 106 -4.43 3.41 10.13
N PRO A 107 -4.54 2.19 9.57
CA PRO A 107 -4.31 1.95 8.14
C PRO A 107 -5.24 2.79 7.24
N ALA A 108 -6.47 3.07 7.67
CA ALA A 108 -7.42 3.91 6.91
C ALA A 108 -6.96 5.37 6.70
N GLN A 109 -5.84 5.80 7.30
CA GLN A 109 -5.18 7.08 7.03
C GLN A 109 -4.07 6.99 5.96
N PHE A 110 -3.90 5.83 5.32
CA PHE A 110 -2.85 5.58 4.34
C PHE A 110 -3.39 4.85 3.13
N TYR A 111 -2.83 5.11 1.95
CA TYR A 111 -3.18 4.43 0.71
C TYR A 111 -1.94 4.05 -0.09
N VAL A 112 -2.06 3.02 -0.92
CA VAL A 112 -1.06 2.65 -1.92
C VAL A 112 -1.46 3.26 -3.25
N ASN A 113 -0.50 3.81 -3.97
CA ASN A 113 -0.68 4.31 -5.34
C ASN A 113 0.38 3.71 -6.27
N VAL A 114 0.03 3.52 -7.54
CA VAL A 114 0.95 3.18 -8.62
C VAL A 114 0.76 4.15 -9.76
N HIS A 115 1.85 4.74 -10.24
CA HIS A 115 1.88 5.73 -11.31
C HIS A 115 2.38 5.10 -12.61
N ASN A 116 2.02 5.70 -13.74
CA ASN A 116 2.63 5.44 -15.04
C ASN A 116 2.69 6.75 -15.85
N ALA A 117 3.17 6.69 -17.09
CA ALA A 117 3.31 7.88 -17.93
C ALA A 117 1.96 8.53 -18.31
N GLU A 118 0.90 7.73 -18.50
CA GLU A 118 -0.44 8.21 -18.86
C GLU A 118 -1.19 8.79 -17.64
N HIS A 119 -0.92 8.25 -16.45
CA HIS A 119 -1.52 8.65 -15.19
C HIS A 119 -0.43 9.04 -14.17
N PRO A 120 0.19 10.23 -14.33
CA PRO A 120 1.26 10.68 -13.44
C PRO A 120 0.79 10.97 -12.02
N ALA A 121 -0.49 11.34 -11.83
CA ALA A 121 -1.07 11.50 -10.48
C ALA A 121 -1.36 10.15 -9.80
N GLY A 122 -1.58 9.09 -10.59
CA GLY A 122 -1.81 7.72 -10.16
C GLY A 122 -2.68 6.96 -11.14
N ALA A 123 -2.21 5.80 -11.60
CA ALA A 123 -2.97 4.88 -12.45
C ALA A 123 -3.98 4.09 -11.61
N VAL A 124 -3.57 3.64 -10.42
CA VAL A 124 -4.45 2.93 -9.49
C VAL A 124 -4.13 3.31 -8.04
N ARG A 125 -5.18 3.47 -7.23
CA ARG A 125 -5.10 3.79 -5.80
C ARG A 125 -5.92 2.83 -4.97
N GLY A 126 -5.48 2.51 -3.76
CA GLY A 126 -6.23 1.70 -2.80
C GLY A 126 -5.94 2.09 -1.35
N GLN A 127 -7.00 2.32 -0.57
CA GLN A 127 -6.87 2.64 0.85
C GLN A 127 -6.45 1.41 1.66
N LEU A 128 -5.51 1.58 2.59
CA LEU A 128 -5.12 0.50 3.48
C LEU A 128 -6.23 0.17 4.49
N HIS A 129 -6.43 -1.11 4.73
CA HIS A 129 -7.32 -1.65 5.74
C HIS A 129 -6.66 -2.85 6.46
N ARG A 130 -7.34 -3.34 7.49
CA ARG A 130 -6.90 -4.52 8.25
C ARG A 130 -7.19 -5.79 7.50
#